data_AF-A0A382JCP5-F1
#
_entry.id   AF-A0A382JCP5-F1
#
_cell.length_a   1.000
_cell.length_b   1.000
_cell.length_c   1.000
_cell.angle_alpha   90.00
_cell.angle_beta   90.00
_cell.angle_gamma   90.00
#
_symmetry.space_group_name_H-M   'P 1'
#
loop_
_entity.id
_entity.type
_entity.pdbx_description
1 polymer ?
#
loop_
_entity_poly.entity_id
_entity_poly.type
_entity_poly.pdbx_seq_one_letter_code
_entity_poly.pdbx_strand_id
1 'polypeptide(L)' 'MKKISILGSTGSIGVNTLNVIRELNEDFSIKYLTANSNSELLI' A
#
# COMPACT_ATOMS: atom_id res chain seq x y z
N MET A 1 15.05 4.03 5.71
CA MET A 1 13.60 4.26 5.78
C MET A 1 13.06 5.14 4.65
N LYS A 2 12.47 4.54 3.61
CA LYS A 2 11.71 5.25 2.55
C LYS A 2 10.25 5.38 3.00
N LYS A 3 9.68 6.59 2.97
CA LYS A 3 8.28 6.85 3.37
C LYS A 3 7.39 6.86 2.14
N ILE A 4 6.31 6.08 2.15
CA ILE A 4 5.42 5.89 1.00
C ILE A 4 3.96 6.15 1.38
N SER A 5 3.21 6.78 0.49
CA SER A 5 1.76 6.87 0.52
C SER A 5 1.18 6.23 -0.72
N ILE A 6 0.15 5.39 -0.59
CA ILE A 6 -0.47 4.68 -1.72
C ILE A 6 -1.89 5.19 -1.91
N LEU A 7 -2.13 5.90 -3.02
CA LEU A 7 -3.44 6.37 -3.42
C LEU A 7 -4.14 5.30 -4.25
N GLY A 8 -5.32 4.83 -3.82
CA GLY A 8 -5.98 3.68 -4.46
C GLY A 8 -5.36 2.34 -4.08
N SER A 9 -5.00 2.19 -2.79
CA SER A 9 -4.34 1.00 -2.21
C SER A 9 -5.11 -0.30 -2.41
N THR A 10 -6.44 -0.23 -2.54
CA THR A 10 -7.31 -1.39 -2.74
C THR A 10 -7.51 -1.76 -4.21
N GLY A 11 -6.95 -0.99 -5.15
CA GLY A 11 -6.95 -1.33 -6.57
C GLY A 11 -5.82 -2.30 -6.92
N SER A 12 -5.86 -2.89 -8.12
CA SER A 12 -4.87 -3.90 -8.55
C SER A 12 -3.43 -3.43 -8.41
N ILE A 13 -3.14 -2.15 -8.71
CA ILE A 13 -1.78 -1.60 -8.57
C ILE A 13 -1.41 -1.40 -7.10
N GLY A 14 -2.33 -0.89 -6.28
CA GLY A 14 -2.09 -0.68 -4.85
C GLY A 14 -1.78 -1.98 -4.11
N VAL A 15 -2.59 -3.01 -4.35
CA VAL A 15 -2.41 -4.35 -3.76
C VAL A 15 -1.08 -4.96 -4.20
N ASN A 16 -0.75 -4.92 -5.50
CA ASN A 16 0.52 -5.45 -5.98
C ASN A 16 1.72 -4.65 -5.45
N THR A 17 1.61 -3.34 -5.32
CA THR A 17 2.65 -2.50 -4.71
C THR A 17 2.91 -2.94 -3.28
N LEU A 18 1.85 -3.18 -2.49
CA LEU A 18 2.00 -3.69 -1.12
C LEU A 18 2.65 -5.07 -1.09
N ASN A 19 2.31 -5.97 -2.02
CA ASN A 19 2.95 -7.28 -2.10
C ASN A 19 4.45 -7.17 -2.41
N VAL A 20 4.83 -6.34 -3.38
CA VAL A 20 6.25 -6.11 -3.71
C VAL A 20 6.99 -5.51 -2.52
N ILE A 21 6.41 -4.52 -1.84
CA ILE A 21 7.01 -3.90 -0.65
C ILE A 21 7.24 -4.91 0.47
N ARG A 22 6.33 -5.89 0.67
CA ARG A 22 6.50 -6.95 1.67
C ARG A 22 7.68 -7.89 1.37
N GLU A 23 7.93 -8.17 0.09
CA GLU A 23 9.01 -9.08 -0.35
C GLU A 23 10.38 -8.40 -0.44
N LEU A 24 10.41 -7.08 -0.53
CA LEU A 24 11.67 -6.34 -0.55
C LEU A 24 12.24 -6.24 0.87
N ASN A 25 13.49 -6.68 1.05
CA ASN A 25 14.27 -6.50 2.29
C ASN A 25 14.75 -5.03 2.49
N GLU A 26 13.99 -4.06 1.97
CA GLU A 26 14.25 -2.64 2.17
C GLU A 26 13.38 -2.10 3.31
N ASP A 27 13.93 -1.10 4.00
CA ASP A 27 13.22 -0.41 5.07
C ASP A 27 12.22 0.61 4.50
N PHE A 28 10.98 0.14 4.27
CA PHE A 28 9.83 0.93 3.87
C PHE A 28 8.91 1.25 5.05
N SER A 29 8.38 2.48 5.06
CA SER A 29 7.35 2.90 6.01
C SER A 29 6.14 3.44 5.25
N ILE A 30 5.05 2.67 5.24
CA ILE A 30 3.76 3.12 4.72
C ILE A 30 3.19 4.16 5.69
N LYS A 31 2.90 5.36 5.18
CA LYS A 31 2.36 6.48 5.98
C LYS A 31 0.87 6.65 5.79
N TYR A 32 0.40 6.52 4.55
CA TYR A 32 -1.01 6.70 4.22
C TYR A 32 -1.45 5.70 3.16
N LEU A 33 -2.65 5.15 3.35
CA LEU A 33 -3.37 4.36 2.36
C LEU A 33 -4.69 5.06 2.10
N THR A 34 -5.05 5.24 0.83
CA THR A 34 -6.39 5.71 0.46
C THR A 34 -7.10 4.65 -0.36
N ALA A 35 -8.43 4.64 -0.29
CA ALA A 35 -9.30 3.83 -1.12
C ALA A 35 -10.56 4.66 -1.44
N ASN A 36 -11.22 4.35 -2.56
CA ASN A 36 -12.48 5.02 -2.92
C ASN A 36 -13.65 4.45 -2.09
N SER A 37 -13.91 3.14 -2.21
CA SER A 37 -15.10 2.50 -1.62
C SER A 37 -14.85 1.15 -0.93
N ASN A 38 -13.74 0.45 -1.20
CA ASN A 38 -13.48 -0.87 -0.63
C ASN A 38 -12.86 -0.77 0.79
N SER A 39 -13.66 -0.36 1.77
CA SER A 39 -13.20 -0.20 3.16
C SER A 39 -12.83 -1.51 3.83
N GLU A 40 -13.45 -2.62 3.44
CA GLU A 40 -13.14 -3.96 3.97
C GLU A 40 -11.71 -4.37 3.66
N LEU A 41 -11.20 -4.06 2.45
CA LEU A 41 -9.81 -4.33 2.10
C LEU A 41 -8.82 -3.31 2.70
N LEU A 42 -9.31 -2.12 3.11
CA LEU A 42 -8.47 -1.04 3.63
C LEU A 42 -8.13 -1.19 5.13
N ILE A 43 -9.02 -1.80 5.92
CA ILE A 43 -8.96 -1.92 7.40
C ILE A 43 -8.39 -3.28 7.79
#